data_AF-A0A2V1D4E3-F1
#
_entry.id   AF-A0A2V1D4E3-F1
#
_cell.length_a   1.000
_cell.length_b   1.000
_cell.length_c   1.000
_cell.angle_alpha   90.00
_cell.angle_beta   90.00
_cell.angle_gamma   90.00
#
_symmetry.space_group_name_H-M   'P 1'
#
loop_
_entity.id
_entity.type
_entity.pdbx_description
1 polymer ?
#
loop_
_entity_poly.entity_id
_entity_poly.type
_entity_poly.pdbx_seq_one_letter_code
_entity_poly.pdbx_strand_id
1 'polypeptide(L)'
;MTVWSKQPFKTLYTLFFISQLCVLIPISLLRYIPQASRPNARWNLKQCVIRVVAQQLFIYYTKTQASGVSSVEAGHKRAKARFALAEPAEASLYTGVLASGKAQPATVGGLWYPEGVSSEGAAADFKDKKVVLHFPGGAFVLAFGTDGIGHDISHVMQRGLGNSTMTFLAQYRVSKDAGTRFPAALQDLVTIYRHVLSMGVEPHNVILSGDSAAGNLVIGLLRYIEDVDSARLPCPGGAMLWSPWVHVTPTAGRDYESSRNAPRDILTGDLLQWGADAYFPEGTVGEDVKPFISPLGHPFKTSVPLFIHACGSEAFFDPVKGFAQEMSDTEGNRIRFHETEIAPHDLLMSFKGFGLDSEMEIAAKDAHDFFE
;
A
#
# COMPACT_ATOMS: atom_id res chain seq x y z
N MET A 1 23.18 2.94 5.71
CA MET A 1 23.15 1.54 6.19
C MET A 1 23.54 1.50 7.65
N THR A 2 22.71 0.85 8.50
CA THR A 2 22.97 0.70 9.94
C THR A 2 24.01 -0.41 10.20
N VAL A 3 24.60 -0.43 11.41
CA VAL A 3 25.48 -1.54 11.82
C VAL A 3 24.73 -2.88 11.86
N TRP A 4 23.44 -2.84 12.22
CA TRP A 4 22.57 -4.01 12.35
C TRP A 4 22.15 -4.65 11.02
N SER A 5 22.42 -4.00 9.88
CA SER A 5 22.12 -4.58 8.57
C SER A 5 23.19 -5.56 8.08
N LYS A 6 24.39 -5.56 8.70
CA LYS A 6 25.56 -6.34 8.27
C LYS A 6 25.81 -7.54 9.17
N GLN A 7 26.30 -8.65 8.60
CA GLN A 7 26.77 -9.78 9.39
C GLN A 7 28.13 -9.46 10.06
N PRO A 8 28.39 -9.94 11.29
CA PRO A 8 27.55 -10.81 12.13
C PRO A 8 26.52 -10.06 13.00
N PHE A 9 26.55 -8.71 13.04
CA PHE A 9 25.70 -7.89 13.91
C PHE A 9 24.21 -8.08 13.67
N LYS A 10 23.79 -8.31 12.42
CA LYS A 10 22.40 -8.66 12.08
C LYS A 10 21.95 -9.93 12.79
N THR A 11 22.80 -10.95 12.86
CA THR A 11 22.50 -12.20 13.57
C THR A 11 22.35 -11.95 15.06
N LEU A 12 23.27 -11.18 15.66
CA LEU A 12 23.17 -10.80 17.08
C LEU A 12 21.87 -10.03 17.39
N TYR A 13 21.51 -9.07 16.54
CA TYR A 13 20.26 -8.33 16.69
C TYR A 13 19.03 -9.22 16.50
N THR A 14 19.10 -10.20 15.60
CA THR A 14 18.02 -11.19 15.40
C THR A 14 17.82 -12.06 16.65
N LEU A 15 18.90 -12.53 17.27
CA LEU A 15 18.82 -13.27 18.53
C LEU A 15 18.26 -12.41 19.67
N PHE A 16 18.68 -11.15 19.75
CA PHE A 16 18.13 -10.18 20.70
C PHE A 16 16.63 -9.93 20.47
N PHE A 17 16.20 -9.75 19.23
CA PHE A 17 14.79 -9.59 18.88
C PHE A 17 13.96 -10.81 19.32
N ILE A 18 14.42 -12.02 19.03
CA ILE A 18 13.74 -13.26 19.44
C ILE A 18 13.64 -13.36 20.96
N SER A 19 14.73 -13.09 21.69
CA SER A 19 14.72 -13.12 23.15
C SER A 19 13.78 -12.06 23.75
N GLN A 20 13.74 -10.87 23.13
CA GLN A 20 12.81 -9.81 23.52
C GLN A 20 11.35 -10.23 23.35
N LEU A 21 10.99 -10.92 22.25
CA LEU A 21 9.64 -11.44 22.06
C LEU A 21 9.25 -12.48 23.13
N CYS A 22 10.16 -13.37 23.51
CA CYS A 22 9.94 -14.36 24.57
C CYS A 22 9.61 -13.71 25.92
N VAL A 23 10.08 -12.49 26.17
CA VAL A 23 9.80 -11.71 27.39
C VAL A 23 8.53 -10.86 27.23
N LEU A 24 8.39 -10.16 26.10
CA LEU A 24 7.31 -9.21 25.88
C LEU A 24 5.95 -9.89 25.75
N ILE A 25 5.87 -11.07 25.14
CA ILE A 25 4.59 -11.77 24.93
C ILE A 25 3.94 -12.15 26.28
N PRO A 26 4.62 -12.86 27.22
CA PRO A 26 4.07 -13.14 28.54
C PRO A 26 3.69 -11.89 29.34
N ILE A 27 4.55 -10.87 29.32
CA ILE A 27 4.27 -9.59 30.01
C ILE A 27 3.02 -8.94 29.43
N SER A 28 2.87 -8.92 28.11
CA SER A 28 1.70 -8.35 27.43
C SER A 28 0.43 -9.11 27.76
N LEU A 29 0.48 -10.44 27.77
CA LEU A 29 -0.65 -11.27 28.17
C LEU A 29 -1.13 -10.90 29.58
N LEU A 30 -0.22 -10.83 30.55
CA LEU A 30 -0.56 -10.45 31.93
C LEU A 30 -1.07 -9.01 32.03
N ARG A 31 -0.39 -8.07 31.35
CA ARG A 31 -0.74 -6.65 31.34
C ARG A 31 -2.15 -6.42 30.83
N TYR A 32 -2.59 -7.15 29.81
CA TYR A 32 -3.86 -6.93 29.10
C TYR A 32 -5.03 -7.78 29.61
N ILE A 33 -4.84 -8.56 30.69
CA ILE A 33 -5.94 -9.28 31.37
C ILE A 33 -7.08 -8.30 31.71
N PRO A 34 -6.83 -7.19 32.45
CA PRO A 34 -7.85 -6.17 32.67
C PRO A 34 -8.20 -5.47 31.35
N GLN A 35 -9.49 -5.38 31.02
CA GLN A 35 -9.92 -4.70 29.78
C GLN A 35 -9.50 -3.24 29.72
N ALA A 36 -9.44 -2.56 30.87
CA ALA A 36 -9.06 -1.15 31.00
C ALA A 36 -7.58 -0.85 30.66
N SER A 37 -6.69 -1.85 30.69
CA SER A 37 -5.28 -1.67 30.34
C SER A 37 -5.00 -1.97 28.86
N ARG A 38 -6.01 -2.42 28.10
CA ARG A 38 -5.86 -2.74 26.68
C ARG A 38 -5.73 -1.47 25.85
N PRO A 39 -4.95 -1.49 24.75
CA PRO A 39 -4.80 -0.32 23.89
C PRO A 39 -6.14 0.14 23.30
N ASN A 40 -6.97 -0.84 22.93
CA ASN A 40 -8.37 -0.65 22.58
C ASN A 40 -9.21 -1.56 23.48
N ALA A 41 -10.19 -1.00 24.18
CA ALA A 41 -11.03 -1.73 25.11
C ALA A 41 -11.89 -2.83 24.44
N ARG A 42 -12.15 -2.72 23.14
CA ARG A 42 -12.89 -3.73 22.35
C ARG A 42 -12.02 -4.90 21.91
N TRP A 43 -10.70 -4.81 22.05
CA TRP A 43 -9.81 -5.89 21.67
C TRP A 43 -9.78 -7.03 22.67
N ASN A 44 -9.65 -8.25 22.16
CA ASN A 44 -9.33 -9.41 22.96
C ASN A 44 -7.80 -9.52 23.21
N LEU A 45 -7.40 -10.45 24.07
CA LEU A 45 -5.98 -10.65 24.42
C LEU A 45 -5.11 -10.98 23.20
N LYS A 46 -5.62 -11.81 22.27
CA LYS A 46 -4.91 -12.21 21.05
C LYS A 46 -4.57 -10.98 20.20
N GLN A 47 -5.54 -10.11 19.95
CA GLN A 47 -5.36 -8.87 19.17
C GLN A 47 -4.33 -7.93 19.84
N CYS A 48 -4.40 -7.79 21.17
CA CYS A 48 -3.41 -6.98 21.90
C CYS A 48 -1.98 -7.53 21.75
N VAL A 49 -1.81 -8.85 21.81
CA VAL A 49 -0.51 -9.50 21.61
C VAL A 49 -0.03 -9.39 20.17
N ILE A 50 -0.92 -9.60 19.19
CA ILE A 50 -0.58 -9.44 17.77
C ILE A 50 -0.06 -8.03 17.51
N ARG A 51 -0.70 -7.00 18.08
CA ARG A 51 -0.21 -5.62 17.96
C ARG A 51 1.22 -5.47 18.47
N VAL A 52 1.52 -6.02 19.64
CA VAL A 52 2.88 -5.94 20.22
C VAL A 52 3.88 -6.67 19.32
N VAL A 53 3.55 -7.87 18.84
CA VAL A 53 4.42 -8.63 17.94
C VAL A 53 4.65 -7.89 16.62
N ALA A 54 3.61 -7.31 16.03
CA ALA A 54 3.70 -6.53 14.80
C ALA A 54 4.63 -5.31 14.96
N GLN A 55 4.48 -4.53 16.04
CA GLN A 55 5.38 -3.41 16.32
C GLN A 55 6.84 -3.87 16.46
N GLN A 56 7.10 -4.97 17.15
CA GLN A 56 8.46 -5.49 17.29
C GLN A 56 9.03 -5.95 15.94
N LEU A 57 8.22 -6.55 15.07
CA LEU A 57 8.63 -6.89 13.71
C LEU A 57 9.00 -5.65 12.90
N PHE A 58 8.21 -4.57 12.96
CA PHE A 58 8.53 -3.32 12.27
C PHE A 58 9.77 -2.62 12.85
N ILE A 59 9.98 -2.66 14.17
CA ILE A 59 11.24 -2.21 14.79
C ILE A 59 12.41 -3.02 14.24
N TYR A 60 12.27 -4.35 14.18
CA TYR A 60 13.30 -5.22 13.63
C TYR A 60 13.64 -4.87 12.17
N TYR A 61 12.62 -4.74 11.31
CA TYR A 61 12.80 -4.36 9.91
C TYR A 61 13.51 -3.02 9.78
N THR A 62 13.11 -2.04 10.59
CA THR A 62 13.69 -0.69 10.57
C THR A 62 15.15 -0.69 11.02
N LYS A 63 15.47 -1.31 12.17
CA LYS A 63 16.84 -1.33 12.69
C LYS A 63 17.79 -2.10 11.78
N THR A 64 17.34 -3.23 11.22
CA THR A 64 18.15 -4.06 10.32
C THR A 64 18.13 -3.61 8.87
N GLN A 65 17.29 -2.63 8.52
CA GLN A 65 16.99 -2.22 7.15
C GLN A 65 16.72 -3.42 6.23
N ALA A 66 15.97 -4.39 6.76
CA ALA A 66 15.62 -5.60 6.03
C ALA A 66 14.39 -5.33 5.16
N SER A 67 14.60 -4.69 4.01
CA SER A 67 13.56 -4.28 3.06
C SER A 67 12.79 -5.40 2.36
N GLY A 68 12.98 -6.68 2.72
CA GLY A 68 12.53 -7.80 1.90
C GLY A 68 13.23 -7.86 0.53
N VAL A 69 13.08 -8.99 -0.17
CA VAL A 69 13.64 -9.15 -1.52
C VAL A 69 12.66 -8.55 -2.53
N SER A 70 12.85 -7.27 -2.86
CA SER A 70 12.25 -6.61 -4.02
C SER A 70 13.03 -6.97 -5.29
N SER A 71 13.20 -8.26 -5.58
CA SER A 71 13.54 -8.63 -6.95
C SER A 71 12.31 -9.24 -7.57
N VAL A 72 12.00 -8.72 -8.76
CA VAL A 72 10.82 -9.04 -9.55
C VAL A 72 10.65 -10.56 -9.72
N GLU A 73 11.73 -11.34 -9.63
CA GLU A 73 11.74 -12.80 -9.82
C GLU A 73 11.93 -13.64 -8.53
N ALA A 74 12.58 -13.12 -7.47
CA ALA A 74 13.02 -13.97 -6.36
C ALA A 74 11.88 -14.53 -5.51
N GLY A 75 10.70 -13.92 -5.56
CA GLY A 75 9.49 -14.38 -4.87
C GLY A 75 8.67 -15.43 -5.63
N HIS A 76 8.91 -15.63 -6.93
CA HIS A 76 7.93 -16.26 -7.83
C HIS A 76 8.35 -17.57 -8.46
N LYS A 77 9.50 -18.12 -8.07
CA LYS A 77 10.00 -19.43 -8.54
C LYS A 77 8.98 -20.58 -8.39
N ARG A 78 8.00 -20.45 -7.49
CA ARG A 78 6.92 -21.42 -7.26
C ARG A 78 5.59 -21.04 -7.94
N ALA A 79 5.39 -19.77 -8.29
CA ALA A 79 4.12 -19.25 -8.78
C ALA A 79 3.90 -19.39 -10.30
N LYS A 80 4.95 -19.82 -11.05
CA LYS A 80 4.93 -20.20 -12.48
C LYS A 80 3.94 -19.37 -13.33
N ALA A 81 2.79 -19.94 -13.71
CA ALA A 81 1.82 -19.35 -14.65
C ALA A 81 1.12 -18.07 -14.15
N ARG A 82 1.15 -17.77 -12.84
CA ARG A 82 0.56 -16.54 -12.28
C ARG A 82 1.45 -15.32 -12.43
N PHE A 83 2.75 -15.52 -12.66
CA PHE A 83 3.70 -14.42 -12.72
C PHE A 83 3.68 -13.72 -14.08
N ALA A 84 3.65 -12.38 -14.06
CA ALA A 84 3.79 -11.55 -15.25
C ALA A 84 4.77 -10.40 -15.02
N LEU A 85 5.48 -10.06 -16.10
CA LEU A 85 6.40 -8.92 -16.19
C LEU A 85 5.76 -7.81 -17.00
N ALA A 86 5.91 -6.59 -16.50
CA ALA A 86 5.57 -5.35 -17.18
C ALA A 86 6.87 -4.64 -17.57
N GLU A 87 7.12 -4.53 -18.87
CA GLU A 87 8.23 -3.75 -19.40
C GLU A 87 7.92 -2.26 -19.38
N PRO A 88 8.92 -1.37 -19.22
CA PRO A 88 8.73 0.06 -19.30
C PRO A 88 7.93 0.47 -20.54
N ALA A 89 6.99 1.39 -20.36
CA ALA A 89 6.21 1.95 -21.43
C ALA A 89 7.05 2.91 -22.31
N GLU A 90 6.44 3.47 -23.34
CA GLU A 90 7.06 4.52 -24.13
C GLU A 90 7.48 5.72 -23.25
N ALA A 91 8.65 6.31 -23.54
CA ALA A 91 9.22 7.42 -22.76
C ALA A 91 8.27 8.61 -22.61
N SER A 92 7.33 8.78 -23.55
CA SER A 92 6.26 9.76 -23.48
C SER A 92 5.32 9.57 -22.29
N LEU A 93 5.22 8.39 -21.67
CA LEU A 93 4.39 8.23 -20.46
C LEU A 93 5.08 8.68 -19.17
N TYR A 94 6.36 9.06 -19.22
CA TYR A 94 7.14 9.47 -18.06
C TYR A 94 7.59 10.94 -18.20
N THR A 95 6.64 11.86 -18.04
CA THR A 95 6.85 13.31 -18.19
C THR A 95 6.60 14.05 -16.87
N GLY A 96 6.93 15.35 -16.83
CA GLY A 96 6.72 16.19 -15.65
C GLY A 96 7.42 15.62 -14.42
N VAL A 97 6.66 15.39 -13.35
CA VAL A 97 7.17 14.83 -12.09
C VAL A 97 7.71 13.39 -12.23
N LEU A 98 7.36 12.69 -13.31
CA LEU A 98 7.86 11.34 -13.62
C LEU A 98 9.07 11.34 -14.56
N ALA A 99 9.51 12.52 -15.02
CA ALA A 99 10.64 12.62 -15.94
C ALA A 99 11.89 11.95 -15.35
N SER A 100 12.60 11.24 -16.21
CA SER A 100 13.79 10.49 -15.86
C SER A 100 14.90 11.39 -15.30
N GLY A 101 15.10 11.34 -13.98
CA GLY A 101 16.25 11.89 -13.28
C GLY A 101 17.27 10.79 -12.96
N LYS A 102 17.62 10.65 -11.67
CA LYS A 102 18.41 9.49 -11.20
C LYS A 102 17.61 8.19 -11.25
N ALA A 103 16.29 8.28 -11.05
CA ALA A 103 15.37 7.17 -11.28
C ALA A 103 15.03 7.04 -12.77
N GLN A 104 15.04 5.80 -13.27
CA GLN A 104 14.69 5.46 -14.64
C GLN A 104 13.56 4.41 -14.61
N PRO A 105 12.58 4.45 -15.54
CA PRO A 105 11.62 3.38 -15.68
C PRO A 105 12.31 2.02 -15.80
N ALA A 106 11.78 1.00 -15.12
CA ALA A 106 12.37 -0.33 -15.07
C ALA A 106 11.30 -1.41 -15.20
N THR A 107 11.72 -2.60 -15.61
CA THR A 107 10.86 -3.78 -15.63
C THR A 107 10.42 -4.11 -14.20
N VAL A 108 9.12 -4.27 -14.03
CA VAL A 108 8.47 -4.63 -12.77
C VAL A 108 7.51 -5.79 -13.02
N GLY A 109 6.93 -6.36 -11.97
CA GLY A 109 6.09 -7.54 -12.14
C GLY A 109 5.18 -7.80 -10.96
N GLY A 110 4.43 -8.88 -11.05
CA GLY A 110 3.41 -9.21 -10.07
C GLY A 110 2.80 -10.58 -10.31
N LEU A 111 1.82 -10.92 -9.48
CA LEU A 111 1.10 -12.18 -9.56
C LEU A 111 -0.37 -11.93 -9.89
N TRP A 112 -0.87 -12.67 -10.88
CA TRP A 112 -2.29 -12.80 -11.16
C TRP A 112 -2.96 -13.75 -10.17
N TYR A 113 -4.20 -13.43 -9.82
CA TYR A 113 -5.09 -14.22 -8.98
C TYR A 113 -6.51 -14.23 -9.53
N PRO A 114 -7.29 -15.30 -9.26
CA PRO A 114 -6.89 -16.51 -8.52
C PRO A 114 -5.96 -17.44 -9.32
N GLU A 115 -5.98 -17.30 -10.65
CA GLU A 115 -5.24 -18.11 -11.61
C GLU A 115 -4.36 -17.23 -12.51
N GLY A 116 -3.47 -17.89 -13.25
CA GLY A 116 -2.59 -17.22 -14.21
C GLY A 116 -3.30 -16.87 -15.50
N VAL A 117 -2.66 -16.01 -16.29
CA VAL A 117 -3.14 -15.64 -17.63
C VAL A 117 -2.31 -16.39 -18.67
N SER A 118 -2.96 -17.03 -19.64
CA SER A 118 -2.25 -17.64 -20.75
C SER A 118 -1.64 -16.58 -21.68
N SER A 119 -0.36 -16.71 -22.02
CA SER A 119 0.34 -15.78 -22.93
C SER A 119 -0.16 -15.85 -24.37
N GLU A 120 -0.83 -16.94 -24.75
CA GLU A 120 -1.27 -17.21 -26.13
C GLU A 120 -2.66 -16.63 -26.47
N GLY A 121 -3.33 -15.95 -25.53
CA GLY A 121 -4.69 -15.40 -25.72
C GLY A 121 -5.06 -14.18 -24.87
N ALA A 122 -4.10 -13.55 -24.19
CA ALA A 122 -4.34 -12.52 -23.16
C ALA A 122 -5.37 -11.44 -23.55
N ALA A 123 -5.35 -10.94 -24.78
CA ALA A 123 -6.29 -9.89 -25.24
C ALA A 123 -7.77 -10.34 -25.28
N ALA A 124 -8.03 -11.62 -25.56
CA ALA A 124 -9.40 -12.16 -25.55
C ALA A 124 -9.86 -12.53 -24.14
N ASP A 125 -8.93 -12.88 -23.25
CA ASP A 125 -9.23 -13.31 -21.88
C ASP A 125 -9.70 -12.16 -20.96
N PHE A 126 -9.49 -10.89 -21.34
CA PHE A 126 -9.67 -9.74 -20.45
C PHE A 126 -10.72 -8.70 -20.87
N LYS A 127 -11.21 -8.77 -22.11
CA LYS A 127 -12.08 -7.72 -22.67
C LYS A 127 -13.31 -7.40 -21.80
N ASP A 128 -13.91 -8.42 -21.19
CA ASP A 128 -15.11 -8.29 -20.36
C ASP A 128 -14.85 -8.54 -18.86
N LYS A 129 -13.58 -8.50 -18.42
CA LYS A 129 -13.22 -8.77 -17.02
C LYS A 129 -12.94 -7.51 -16.24
N LYS A 130 -13.50 -7.42 -15.03
CA LYS A 130 -13.05 -6.46 -14.00
C LYS A 130 -11.66 -6.89 -13.51
N VAL A 131 -10.72 -5.93 -13.47
CA VAL A 131 -9.35 -6.18 -13.00
C VAL A 131 -9.03 -5.22 -11.86
N VAL A 132 -8.69 -5.79 -10.70
CA VAL A 132 -8.13 -5.03 -9.59
C VAL A 132 -6.62 -5.05 -9.68
N LEU A 133 -6.00 -3.88 -9.83
CA LEU A 133 -4.55 -3.71 -9.77
C LEU A 133 -4.17 -3.28 -8.36
N HIS A 134 -3.77 -4.25 -7.54
CA HIS A 134 -3.44 -3.99 -6.14
C HIS A 134 -1.93 -3.84 -5.94
N PHE A 135 -1.54 -2.72 -5.34
CA PHE A 135 -0.17 -2.40 -4.96
C PHE A 135 -0.03 -2.51 -3.43
N PRO A 136 0.81 -3.42 -2.91
CA PRO A 136 0.98 -3.60 -1.48
C PRO A 136 1.82 -2.47 -0.90
N GLY A 137 1.45 -1.98 0.28
CA GLY A 137 2.21 -0.98 1.02
C GLY A 137 3.49 -1.53 1.65
N GLY A 138 4.12 -0.69 2.46
CA GLY A 138 5.41 -1.00 3.09
C GLY A 138 6.27 0.21 3.41
N ALA A 139 5.66 1.36 3.71
CA ALA A 139 6.36 2.63 3.98
C ALA A 139 7.39 3.00 2.89
N PHE A 140 7.15 2.63 1.64
CA PHE A 140 8.08 2.73 0.49
C PHE A 140 9.38 1.92 0.59
N VAL A 141 9.71 1.33 1.75
CA VAL A 141 11.03 0.72 2.03
C VAL A 141 10.96 -0.80 2.29
N LEU A 142 9.77 -1.34 2.52
CA LEU A 142 9.51 -2.75 2.74
C LEU A 142 8.79 -3.35 1.54
N ALA A 143 9.26 -4.49 1.07
CA ALA A 143 8.58 -5.33 0.09
C ALA A 143 8.15 -6.63 0.76
N PHE A 144 6.85 -6.93 0.69
CA PHE A 144 6.27 -8.15 1.23
C PHE A 144 6.11 -9.21 0.13
N GLY A 145 6.15 -10.48 0.53
CA GLY A 145 5.89 -11.59 -0.37
C GLY A 145 4.44 -11.57 -0.85
N THR A 146 4.24 -11.65 -2.16
CA THR A 146 2.93 -11.51 -2.80
C THR A 146 2.11 -12.81 -2.85
N ASP A 147 2.72 -13.98 -2.61
CA ASP A 147 2.07 -15.28 -2.82
C ASP A 147 0.98 -15.61 -1.78
N GLY A 148 1.32 -15.53 -0.49
CA GLY A 148 0.38 -15.89 0.59
C GLY A 148 -0.78 -14.92 0.74
N ILE A 149 -0.49 -13.62 0.70
CA ILE A 149 -1.47 -12.55 0.94
C ILE A 149 -2.36 -12.31 -0.29
N GLY A 150 -1.84 -12.54 -1.50
CA GLY A 150 -2.58 -12.25 -2.72
C GLY A 150 -3.83 -13.12 -2.92
N HIS A 151 -3.84 -14.36 -2.42
CA HIS A 151 -5.06 -15.18 -2.42
C HIS A 151 -6.17 -14.55 -1.57
N ASP A 152 -5.81 -13.97 -0.43
CA ASP A 152 -6.77 -13.39 0.51
C ASP A 152 -7.35 -12.09 -0.05
N ILE A 153 -6.49 -11.22 -0.56
CA ILE A 153 -6.89 -10.00 -1.26
C ILE A 153 -7.79 -10.35 -2.44
N SER A 154 -7.36 -11.27 -3.31
CA SER A 154 -8.16 -11.66 -4.49
C SER A 154 -9.52 -12.20 -4.12
N HIS A 155 -9.62 -13.02 -3.07
CA HIS A 155 -10.89 -13.55 -2.60
C HIS A 155 -11.81 -12.47 -2.04
N VAL A 156 -11.27 -11.47 -1.31
CA VAL A 156 -12.03 -10.27 -0.89
C VAL A 156 -12.54 -9.51 -2.12
N MET A 157 -11.69 -9.28 -3.12
CA MET A 157 -12.05 -8.57 -4.35
C MET A 157 -13.12 -9.32 -5.16
N GLN A 158 -13.04 -10.65 -5.25
CA GLN A 158 -14.05 -11.46 -5.95
C GLN A 158 -15.42 -11.44 -5.26
N ARG A 159 -15.44 -11.47 -3.92
CA ARG A 159 -16.69 -11.38 -3.15
C ARG A 159 -17.33 -10.01 -3.27
N GLY A 160 -16.52 -8.96 -3.27
CA GLY A 160 -16.99 -7.58 -3.44
C GLY A 160 -17.46 -7.34 -4.87
N LEU A 161 -16.58 -7.52 -5.85
CA LEU A 161 -16.76 -7.00 -7.21
C LEU A 161 -17.30 -8.02 -8.23
N GLY A 162 -17.49 -9.27 -7.80
CA GLY A 162 -18.00 -10.37 -8.60
C GLY A 162 -16.95 -11.47 -8.84
N ASN A 163 -17.40 -12.73 -8.91
CA ASN A 163 -16.55 -13.91 -8.97
C ASN A 163 -15.58 -13.97 -10.17
N SER A 164 -15.88 -13.25 -11.25
CA SER A 164 -15.03 -13.17 -12.44
C SER A 164 -13.92 -12.11 -12.34
N THR A 165 -13.87 -11.35 -11.23
CA THR A 165 -12.84 -10.34 -10.99
C THR A 165 -11.47 -11.00 -10.89
N MET A 166 -10.51 -10.45 -11.62
CA MET A 166 -9.10 -10.84 -11.52
C MET A 166 -8.34 -9.81 -10.69
N THR A 167 -7.33 -10.26 -9.96
CA THR A 167 -6.46 -9.37 -9.18
C THR A 167 -5.02 -9.54 -9.64
N PHE A 168 -4.39 -8.43 -10.03
CA PHE A 168 -2.95 -8.39 -10.23
C PHE A 168 -2.30 -7.76 -8.99
N LEU A 169 -1.59 -8.58 -8.22
CA LEU A 169 -0.84 -8.13 -7.06
C LEU A 169 0.57 -7.71 -7.51
N ALA A 170 0.72 -6.41 -7.72
CA ALA A 170 1.90 -5.77 -8.27
C ALA A 170 3.05 -5.66 -7.25
N GLN A 171 4.28 -5.62 -7.75
CA GLN A 171 5.45 -5.19 -6.98
C GLN A 171 6.10 -4.00 -7.68
N TYR A 172 6.38 -2.96 -6.91
CA TYR A 172 7.11 -1.78 -7.35
C TYR A 172 8.44 -1.67 -6.61
N ARG A 173 9.37 -0.89 -7.14
CA ARG A 173 10.68 -0.66 -6.54
C ARG A 173 10.53 0.11 -5.24
N VAL A 174 10.99 -0.50 -4.16
CA VAL A 174 11.12 0.16 -2.85
C VAL A 174 12.33 1.09 -2.82
N SER A 175 12.22 2.20 -2.10
CA SER A 175 13.26 3.20 -1.96
C SER A 175 14.42 2.72 -1.09
N LYS A 176 15.63 2.70 -1.66
CA LYS A 176 16.85 2.22 -1.01
C LYS A 176 18.06 3.11 -1.26
N ASP A 177 18.10 3.72 -2.43
CA ASP A 177 19.19 4.55 -2.92
C ASP A 177 18.64 5.65 -3.84
N ALA A 178 19.52 6.50 -4.36
CA ALA A 178 19.15 7.62 -5.20
C ALA A 178 18.40 7.24 -6.50
N GLY A 179 18.55 6.00 -7.00
CA GLY A 179 17.86 5.52 -8.19
C GLY A 179 16.44 4.99 -7.93
N THR A 180 16.07 4.82 -6.65
CA THR A 180 14.80 4.23 -6.21
C THR A 180 13.97 5.15 -5.30
N ARG A 181 14.40 6.41 -5.10
CA ARG A 181 13.59 7.48 -4.49
C ARG A 181 12.43 7.88 -5.40
N PHE A 182 11.55 8.77 -4.94
CA PHE A 182 10.60 9.45 -5.83
C PHE A 182 11.33 9.98 -7.09
N PRO A 183 10.81 9.74 -8.31
CA PRO A 183 9.50 9.15 -8.65
C PRO A 183 9.50 7.64 -8.97
N ALA A 184 10.56 6.87 -8.66
CA ALA A 184 10.75 5.49 -9.16
C ALA A 184 9.53 4.57 -8.96
N ALA A 185 8.99 4.51 -7.75
CA ALA A 185 7.82 3.68 -7.45
C ALA A 185 6.57 4.12 -8.24
N LEU A 186 6.39 5.43 -8.45
CA LEU A 186 5.26 5.96 -9.22
C LEU A 186 5.42 5.69 -10.72
N GLN A 187 6.66 5.72 -11.26
CA GLN A 187 6.96 5.24 -12.61
C GLN A 187 6.57 3.77 -12.77
N ASP A 188 6.80 2.93 -11.76
CA ASP A 188 6.44 1.51 -11.81
C ASP A 188 4.93 1.28 -11.86
N LEU A 189 4.16 2.10 -11.14
CA LEU A 189 2.69 2.09 -11.23
C LEU A 189 2.21 2.43 -12.65
N VAL A 190 2.81 3.43 -13.31
CA VAL A 190 2.53 3.74 -14.72
C VAL A 190 2.85 2.55 -15.62
N THR A 191 4.02 1.94 -15.46
CA THR A 191 4.44 0.74 -16.21
C THR A 191 3.41 -0.40 -16.08
N ILE A 192 2.98 -0.69 -14.85
CA ILE A 192 2.05 -1.78 -14.55
C ILE A 192 0.65 -1.49 -15.08
N TYR A 193 0.15 -0.26 -14.90
CA TYR A 193 -1.16 0.13 -15.41
C TYR A 193 -1.18 0.04 -16.93
N ARG A 194 -0.16 0.56 -17.61
CA ARG A 194 -0.04 0.48 -19.07
C ARG A 194 0.03 -0.95 -19.58
N HIS A 195 0.77 -1.82 -18.88
CA HIS A 195 0.88 -3.23 -19.19
C HIS A 195 -0.50 -3.92 -19.13
N VAL A 196 -1.28 -3.69 -18.07
CA VAL A 196 -2.61 -4.29 -17.93
C VAL A 196 -3.55 -3.82 -19.05
N LEU A 197 -3.52 -2.53 -19.40
CA LEU A 197 -4.28 -2.02 -20.54
C LEU A 197 -3.83 -2.66 -21.86
N SER A 198 -2.54 -2.97 -22.02
CA SER A 198 -2.03 -3.66 -23.22
C SER A 198 -2.53 -5.11 -23.35
N MET A 199 -3.03 -5.69 -22.26
CA MET A 199 -3.71 -7.00 -22.26
C MET A 199 -5.17 -6.92 -22.70
N GLY A 200 -5.65 -5.77 -23.18
CA GLY A 200 -7.01 -5.61 -23.69
C GLY A 200 -8.08 -5.38 -22.61
N VAL A 201 -7.68 -5.11 -21.37
CA VAL A 201 -8.61 -4.69 -20.32
C VAL A 201 -9.08 -3.27 -20.64
N GLU A 202 -10.39 -3.08 -20.73
CA GLU A 202 -10.97 -1.74 -20.89
C GLU A 202 -10.66 -0.87 -19.65
N PRO A 203 -10.25 0.40 -19.79
CA PRO A 203 -9.85 1.24 -18.65
C PRO A 203 -10.92 1.35 -17.56
N HIS A 204 -12.20 1.46 -17.96
CA HIS A 204 -13.33 1.52 -17.04
C HIS A 204 -13.57 0.22 -16.26
N ASN A 205 -12.97 -0.90 -16.67
CA ASN A 205 -13.01 -2.17 -15.94
C ASN A 205 -11.81 -2.34 -14.99
N VAL A 206 -10.86 -1.42 -14.99
CA VAL A 206 -9.73 -1.42 -14.06
C VAL A 206 -10.10 -0.68 -12.78
N ILE A 207 -9.87 -1.30 -11.63
CA ILE A 207 -9.90 -0.65 -10.33
C ILE A 207 -8.49 -0.64 -9.76
N LEU A 208 -7.93 0.55 -9.54
CA LEU A 208 -6.65 0.68 -8.86
C LEU A 208 -6.86 0.43 -7.37
N SER A 209 -5.95 -0.28 -6.72
CA SER A 209 -6.02 -0.48 -5.28
C SER A 209 -4.64 -0.40 -4.66
N GLY A 210 -4.54 0.17 -3.47
CA GLY A 210 -3.29 0.15 -2.73
C GLY A 210 -3.51 0.48 -1.27
N ASP A 211 -2.67 -0.11 -0.42
CA ASP A 211 -2.68 0.14 1.01
C ASP A 211 -1.51 1.02 1.45
N SER A 212 -1.68 1.79 2.53
CA SER A 212 -0.59 2.52 3.18
C SER A 212 0.21 3.40 2.18
N ALA A 213 1.52 3.19 2.10
CA ALA A 213 2.40 3.87 1.15
C ALA A 213 2.01 3.63 -0.33
N ALA A 214 1.46 2.48 -0.68
CA ALA A 214 0.99 2.23 -2.03
C ALA A 214 -0.35 2.91 -2.32
N GLY A 215 -1.20 3.10 -1.30
CA GLY A 215 -2.37 3.98 -1.40
C GLY A 215 -1.99 5.42 -1.76
N ASN A 216 -0.87 5.92 -1.21
CA ASN A 216 -0.28 7.20 -1.62
C ASN A 216 0.15 7.18 -3.10
N LEU A 217 0.82 6.12 -3.55
CA LEU A 217 1.23 5.99 -4.96
C LEU A 217 0.03 5.92 -5.91
N VAL A 218 -1.07 5.24 -5.53
CA VAL A 218 -2.32 5.21 -6.32
C VAL A 218 -2.92 6.61 -6.43
N ILE A 219 -2.96 7.39 -5.35
CA ILE A 219 -3.37 8.80 -5.40
C ILE A 219 -2.48 9.59 -6.37
N GLY A 220 -1.16 9.40 -6.29
CA GLY A 220 -0.19 10.02 -7.20
C GLY A 220 -0.41 9.63 -8.66
N LEU A 221 -0.72 8.37 -8.94
CA LEU A 221 -1.00 7.89 -10.30
C LEU A 221 -2.28 8.53 -10.85
N LEU A 222 -3.34 8.61 -10.05
CA LEU A 222 -4.58 9.26 -10.46
C LEU A 222 -4.38 10.75 -10.73
N ARG A 223 -3.64 11.45 -9.86
CA ARG A 223 -3.28 12.86 -10.09
C ARG A 223 -2.51 13.02 -11.39
N TYR A 224 -1.58 12.11 -11.68
CA TYR A 224 -0.80 12.13 -12.92
C TYR A 224 -1.67 11.87 -14.15
N ILE A 225 -2.62 10.94 -14.08
CA ILE A 225 -3.53 10.63 -15.20
C ILE A 225 -4.47 11.80 -15.50
N GLU A 226 -4.99 12.46 -14.46
CA GLU A 226 -5.93 13.58 -14.56
C GLU A 226 -5.24 14.92 -14.93
N ASP A 227 -3.92 14.98 -14.82
CA ASP A 227 -3.14 16.13 -15.25
C ASP A 227 -3.14 16.25 -16.79
N VAL A 228 -3.61 17.39 -17.30
CA VAL A 228 -3.83 17.64 -18.73
C VAL A 228 -2.54 17.52 -19.54
N ASP A 229 -1.40 17.89 -18.96
CA ASP A 229 -0.09 17.78 -19.63
C ASP A 229 0.39 16.32 -19.73
N SER A 230 -0.17 15.45 -18.90
CA SER A 230 0.18 14.05 -18.69
C SER A 230 -0.87 13.07 -19.24
N ALA A 231 -2.00 13.56 -19.77
CA ALA A 231 -3.20 12.82 -20.22
C ALA A 231 -2.97 11.87 -21.42
N ARG A 232 -2.06 10.92 -21.26
CA ARG A 232 -1.67 9.88 -22.22
C ARG A 232 -2.13 8.49 -21.76
N LEU A 233 -2.58 8.39 -20.52
CA LEU A 233 -3.19 7.19 -19.94
C LEU A 233 -4.67 7.46 -19.70
N PRO A 234 -5.56 6.51 -20.02
CA PRO A 234 -6.98 6.67 -19.73
C PRO A 234 -7.25 6.51 -18.22
N CYS A 235 -8.28 7.19 -17.71
CA CYS A 235 -8.72 7.02 -16.33
C CYS A 235 -9.24 5.60 -16.06
N PRO A 236 -8.89 4.98 -14.91
CA PRO A 236 -9.47 3.72 -14.48
C PRO A 236 -10.95 3.91 -14.07
N GLY A 237 -11.70 2.81 -13.94
CA GLY A 237 -13.10 2.82 -13.51
C GLY A 237 -13.32 3.18 -12.05
N GLY A 238 -12.29 3.05 -11.20
CA GLY A 238 -12.37 3.38 -9.78
C GLY A 238 -11.02 3.21 -9.07
N ALA A 239 -10.96 3.65 -7.82
CA ALA A 239 -9.84 3.32 -6.94
C ALA A 239 -10.27 3.01 -5.50
N MET A 240 -9.60 2.01 -4.90
CA MET A 240 -9.77 1.59 -3.51
C MET A 240 -8.49 1.83 -2.72
N LEU A 241 -8.52 2.81 -1.83
CA LEU A 241 -7.40 3.23 -1.00
C LEU A 241 -7.58 2.71 0.43
N TRP A 242 -6.66 1.86 0.90
CA TRP A 242 -6.75 1.23 2.21
C TRP A 242 -5.75 1.86 3.19
N SER A 243 -6.22 2.62 4.17
CA SER A 243 -5.37 3.35 5.12
C SER A 243 -4.22 4.12 4.43
N PRO A 244 -4.47 4.91 3.36
CA PRO A 244 -3.41 5.50 2.54
C PRO A 244 -2.52 6.45 3.35
N TRP A 245 -1.22 6.43 3.12
CA TRP A 245 -0.30 7.35 3.80
C TRP A 245 -0.31 8.73 3.13
N VAL A 246 -1.28 9.56 3.49
CA VAL A 246 -1.54 10.85 2.81
C VAL A 246 -0.71 12.04 3.32
N HIS A 247 -0.03 11.87 4.45
CA HIS A 247 0.77 12.92 5.10
C HIS A 247 2.22 12.47 5.28
N VAL A 248 3.03 12.67 4.26
CA VAL A 248 4.44 12.23 4.21
C VAL A 248 5.33 13.47 4.30
N THR A 249 5.88 13.72 5.48
CA THR A 249 6.71 14.91 5.76
C THR A 249 8.15 14.51 6.12
N PRO A 250 9.10 15.46 6.14
CA PRO A 250 10.43 15.21 6.71
C PRO A 250 10.43 14.81 8.18
N THR A 251 9.31 14.97 8.90
CA THR A 251 9.16 14.64 10.33
C THR A 251 8.15 13.52 10.57
N ALA A 252 7.90 12.68 9.55
CA ALA A 252 6.89 11.63 9.55
C ALA A 252 6.83 10.78 10.83
N GLY A 253 7.98 10.46 11.45
CA GLY A 253 7.99 9.70 12.70
C GLY A 253 7.35 10.46 13.88
N ARG A 254 7.64 11.75 14.00
CA ARG A 254 7.04 12.61 15.04
C ARG A 254 5.57 12.89 14.75
N ASP A 255 5.23 13.11 13.49
CA ASP A 255 3.85 13.36 13.08
C ASP A 255 2.97 12.15 13.44
N TYR A 256 3.47 10.94 13.15
CA TYR A 256 2.85 9.69 13.58
C TYR A 256 2.69 9.61 15.11
N GLU A 257 3.77 9.84 15.86
CA GLU A 257 3.76 9.73 17.34
C GLU A 257 2.86 10.76 18.03
N SER A 258 2.59 11.89 17.37
CA SER A 258 1.66 12.90 17.88
C SER A 258 0.19 12.45 17.86
N SER A 259 -0.13 11.42 17.08
CA SER A 259 -1.48 10.89 16.99
C SER A 259 -1.91 10.19 18.29
N ARG A 260 -3.13 10.48 18.75
CA ARG A 260 -3.75 9.77 19.89
C ARG A 260 -3.87 8.26 19.68
N ASN A 261 -3.86 7.81 18.42
CA ASN A 261 -3.98 6.41 18.06
C ASN A 261 -2.62 5.72 17.88
N ALA A 262 -1.49 6.44 17.90
CA ALA A 262 -0.16 5.83 17.80
C ALA A 262 0.08 4.73 18.87
N PRO A 263 -0.41 4.86 20.12
CA PRO A 263 -0.31 3.78 21.10
C PRO A 263 -1.21 2.57 20.81
N ARG A 264 -2.15 2.64 19.86
CA ARG A 264 -3.07 1.55 19.49
C ARG A 264 -2.65 0.84 18.21
N ASP A 265 -1.94 1.54 17.36
CA ASP A 265 -1.55 1.10 16.03
C ASP A 265 -0.43 0.03 16.04
N ILE A 266 -0.34 -0.75 14.97
CA ILE A 266 0.69 -1.76 14.70
C ILE A 266 1.98 -1.15 14.14
N LEU A 267 1.94 0.05 13.55
CA LEU A 267 3.11 0.73 12.99
C LEU A 267 3.99 1.38 14.08
N THR A 268 5.14 1.93 13.67
CA THR A 268 6.07 2.64 14.55
C THR A 268 6.64 3.90 13.89
N GLY A 269 6.80 4.98 14.65
CA GLY A 269 7.33 6.25 14.13
C GLY A 269 8.68 6.09 13.42
N ASP A 270 9.58 5.26 13.97
CA ASP A 270 10.86 4.90 13.36
C ASP A 270 10.72 4.34 11.92
N LEU A 271 9.71 3.50 11.66
CA LEU A 271 9.45 2.94 10.32
C LEU A 271 9.00 4.03 9.36
N LEU A 272 8.06 4.89 9.79
CA LEU A 272 7.55 5.97 8.94
C LEU A 272 8.64 7.01 8.67
N GLN A 273 9.49 7.32 9.65
CA GLN A 273 10.62 8.22 9.43
C GLN A 273 11.61 7.62 8.41
N TRP A 274 11.95 6.33 8.54
CA TRP A 274 12.81 5.66 7.56
C TRP A 274 12.19 5.67 6.15
N GLY A 275 10.88 5.40 6.07
CA GLY A 275 10.12 5.45 4.82
C GLY A 275 10.20 6.81 4.14
N ALA A 276 9.92 7.89 4.88
CA ALA A 276 10.01 9.25 4.38
C ALA A 276 11.43 9.60 3.94
N ASP A 277 12.44 9.38 4.80
CA ASP A 277 13.85 9.69 4.50
C ASP A 277 14.37 8.99 3.24
N ALA A 278 13.89 7.77 2.97
CA ALA A 278 14.25 7.01 1.78
C ALA A 278 13.45 7.44 0.54
N TYR A 279 12.17 7.77 0.69
CA TYR A 279 11.27 8.08 -0.44
C TYR A 279 11.46 9.50 -1.00
N PHE A 280 11.67 10.49 -0.13
CA PHE A 280 11.83 11.89 -0.53
C PHE A 280 12.94 12.06 -1.59
N PRO A 281 12.76 12.92 -2.61
CA PRO A 281 13.81 13.21 -3.57
C PRO A 281 14.98 13.93 -2.88
N GLU A 282 16.16 13.88 -3.49
CA GLU A 282 17.31 14.62 -2.98
C GLU A 282 17.14 16.13 -3.25
N GLY A 283 17.50 16.95 -2.26
CA GLY A 283 17.42 18.41 -2.37
C GLY A 283 16.05 18.97 -2.00
N THR A 284 15.75 20.17 -2.51
CA THR A 284 14.50 20.87 -2.23
C THR A 284 13.37 20.26 -3.05
N VAL A 285 12.27 19.89 -2.38
CA VAL A 285 11.06 19.40 -3.06
C VAL A 285 10.32 20.57 -3.71
N GLY A 286 10.16 20.50 -5.04
CA GLY A 286 9.37 21.47 -5.80
C GLY A 286 7.89 21.45 -5.43
N GLU A 287 7.19 22.58 -5.62
CA GLU A 287 5.74 22.70 -5.34
C GLU A 287 4.88 21.78 -6.22
N ASP A 288 5.37 21.43 -7.42
CA ASP A 288 4.77 20.47 -8.33
C ASP A 288 4.87 19.02 -7.83
N VAL A 289 5.93 18.69 -7.08
CA VAL A 289 6.19 17.35 -6.54
C VAL A 289 5.50 17.10 -5.20
N LYS A 290 5.36 18.13 -4.35
CA LYS A 290 4.75 18.00 -3.01
C LYS A 290 3.39 17.29 -3.01
N PRO A 291 2.43 17.61 -3.91
CA PRO A 291 1.13 16.94 -3.96
C PRO A 291 1.16 15.44 -4.28
N PHE A 292 2.25 14.96 -4.87
CA PHE A 292 2.48 13.53 -5.14
C PHE A 292 3.11 12.81 -3.96
N ILE A 293 3.89 13.50 -3.12
CA ILE A 293 4.53 12.93 -1.93
C ILE A 293 3.57 12.97 -0.73
N SER A 294 2.93 14.11 -0.48
CA SER A 294 2.01 14.32 0.64
C SER A 294 0.67 14.87 0.13
N PRO A 295 -0.27 14.01 -0.29
CA PRO A 295 -1.55 14.43 -0.86
C PRO A 295 -2.46 15.26 0.07
N LEU A 296 -2.37 15.09 1.40
CA LEU A 296 -3.15 15.88 2.35
C LEU A 296 -2.82 17.36 2.22
N GLY A 297 -3.84 18.21 2.13
CA GLY A 297 -3.74 19.64 1.85
C GLY A 297 -3.67 19.99 0.36
N HIS A 298 -3.71 18.99 -0.52
CA HIS A 298 -3.57 19.16 -1.96
C HIS A 298 -4.62 18.38 -2.76
N PRO A 299 -5.93 18.58 -2.55
CA PRO A 299 -6.93 17.86 -3.32
C PRO A 299 -6.81 18.16 -4.82
N PHE A 300 -7.38 17.30 -5.66
CA PHE A 300 -7.43 17.48 -7.11
C PHE A 300 -8.75 16.98 -7.66
N LYS A 301 -9.13 17.51 -8.83
CA LYS A 301 -10.31 17.04 -9.54
C LYS A 301 -10.01 15.69 -10.17
N THR A 302 -10.95 14.75 -10.06
CA THR A 302 -10.88 13.46 -10.73
C THR A 302 -12.26 12.99 -11.16
N SER A 303 -12.30 12.37 -12.34
CA SER A 303 -13.45 11.63 -12.85
C SER A 303 -13.57 10.23 -12.24
N VAL A 304 -12.52 9.74 -11.59
CA VAL A 304 -12.43 8.39 -11.01
C VAL A 304 -13.10 8.37 -9.63
N PRO A 305 -14.11 7.50 -9.40
CA PRO A 305 -14.68 7.30 -8.07
C PRO A 305 -13.64 6.74 -7.08
N LEU A 306 -13.51 7.35 -5.91
CA LEU A 306 -12.56 6.94 -4.87
C LEU A 306 -13.27 6.37 -3.65
N PHE A 307 -13.03 5.10 -3.37
CA PHE A 307 -13.30 4.48 -2.08
C PHE A 307 -12.08 4.65 -1.18
N ILE A 308 -12.22 5.40 -0.09
CA ILE A 308 -11.16 5.72 0.86
C ILE A 308 -11.49 5.07 2.20
N HIS A 309 -10.66 4.12 2.60
CA HIS A 309 -10.81 3.38 3.84
C HIS A 309 -9.79 3.83 4.89
N ALA A 310 -10.21 3.90 6.14
CA ALA A 310 -9.33 4.10 7.30
C ALA A 310 -9.77 3.25 8.48
N CYS A 311 -8.82 2.84 9.31
CA CYS A 311 -9.11 2.08 10.53
C CYS A 311 -9.15 3.00 11.76
N GLY A 312 -10.15 2.87 12.63
CA GLY A 312 -10.33 3.77 13.78
C GLY A 312 -9.24 3.66 14.86
N SER A 313 -8.45 2.58 14.87
CA SER A 313 -7.31 2.41 15.79
C SER A 313 -5.94 2.68 15.16
N GLU A 314 -5.89 3.24 13.95
CA GLU A 314 -4.62 3.62 13.28
C GLU A 314 -4.27 5.10 13.51
N ALA A 315 -2.99 5.42 13.51
CA ALA A 315 -2.50 6.79 13.66
C ALA A 315 -2.85 7.67 12.45
N PHE A 316 -2.99 7.06 11.27
CA PHE A 316 -3.37 7.71 10.02
C PHE A 316 -4.85 8.09 9.92
N PHE A 317 -5.70 7.65 10.85
CA PHE A 317 -7.14 7.87 10.78
C PHE A 317 -7.53 9.33 10.54
N ASP A 318 -7.03 10.24 11.38
CA ASP A 318 -7.38 11.67 11.28
C ASP A 318 -6.84 12.30 9.97
N PRO A 319 -5.57 12.09 9.56
CA PRO A 319 -5.07 12.51 8.24
C PRO A 319 -5.86 11.95 7.05
N VAL A 320 -6.19 10.65 7.04
CA VAL A 320 -6.92 10.01 5.92
C VAL A 320 -8.33 10.55 5.83
N LYS A 321 -9.01 10.72 6.97
CA LYS A 321 -10.33 11.34 7.03
C LYS A 321 -10.30 12.80 6.53
N GLY A 322 -9.26 13.55 6.91
CA GLY A 322 -9.04 14.92 6.41
C GLY A 322 -8.87 14.96 4.89
N PHE A 323 -8.03 14.10 4.33
CA PHE A 323 -7.84 14.00 2.88
C PHE A 323 -9.14 13.59 2.16
N ALA A 324 -9.89 12.64 2.71
CA ALA A 324 -11.17 12.23 2.15
C ALA A 324 -12.18 13.38 2.12
N GLN A 325 -12.19 14.24 3.16
CA GLN A 325 -13.01 15.45 3.19
C GLN A 325 -12.57 16.45 2.12
N GLU A 326 -11.28 16.77 2.02
CA GLU A 326 -10.74 17.68 0.99
C GLU A 326 -11.08 17.23 -0.43
N MET A 327 -10.96 15.92 -0.69
CA MET A 327 -11.34 15.34 -1.98
C MET A 327 -12.84 15.38 -2.22
N SER A 328 -13.67 15.24 -1.18
CA SER A 328 -15.14 15.33 -1.27
C SER A 328 -15.61 16.76 -1.51
N ASP A 329 -14.92 17.74 -0.93
CA ASP A 329 -15.22 19.17 -1.08
C ASP A 329 -14.81 19.70 -2.47
N THR A 330 -14.02 18.93 -3.22
CA THR A 330 -13.63 19.27 -4.59
C THR A 330 -14.75 18.94 -5.57
N GLU A 331 -15.26 19.96 -6.26
CA GLU A 331 -16.43 19.85 -7.13
C GLU A 331 -16.26 18.79 -8.25
N GLY A 332 -17.24 17.89 -8.34
CA GLY A 332 -17.30 16.82 -9.32
C GLY A 332 -16.65 15.50 -8.89
N ASN A 333 -15.91 15.49 -7.79
CA ASN A 333 -15.34 14.26 -7.26
C ASN A 333 -16.43 13.37 -6.65
N ARG A 334 -16.31 12.05 -6.88
CA ARG A 334 -17.14 11.03 -6.24
C ARG A 334 -16.31 10.29 -5.19
N ILE A 335 -16.56 10.57 -3.92
CA ILE A 335 -15.78 10.01 -2.81
C ILE A 335 -16.68 9.22 -1.86
N ARG A 336 -16.24 8.01 -1.48
CA ARG A 336 -16.83 7.22 -0.40
C ARG A 336 -15.78 6.98 0.67
N PHE A 337 -15.94 7.63 1.82
CA PHE A 337 -15.13 7.34 3.01
C PHE A 337 -15.77 6.21 3.84
N HIS A 338 -14.98 5.20 4.18
CA HIS A 338 -15.39 4.08 5.02
C HIS A 338 -14.45 3.93 6.22
N GLU A 339 -15.02 3.90 7.42
CA GLU A 339 -14.28 3.67 8.65
C GLU A 339 -14.52 2.25 9.17
N THR A 340 -13.43 1.56 9.54
CA THR A 340 -13.51 0.36 10.38
C THR A 340 -12.97 0.65 11.77
N GLU A 341 -13.88 0.98 12.69
CA GLU A 341 -13.57 1.55 14.01
C GLU A 341 -12.54 0.75 14.83
N ILE A 342 -12.65 -0.59 14.86
CA ILE A 342 -11.83 -1.44 15.74
C ILE A 342 -10.52 -1.90 15.12
N ALA A 343 -10.34 -1.73 13.82
CA ALA A 343 -9.18 -2.28 13.13
C ALA A 343 -7.91 -1.47 13.45
N PRO A 344 -6.72 -2.11 13.50
CA PRO A 344 -5.44 -1.41 13.43
C PRO A 344 -5.17 -0.96 11.99
N HIS A 345 -4.03 -0.31 11.75
CA HIS A 345 -3.61 0.11 10.40
C HIS A 345 -3.74 -1.02 9.38
N ASP A 346 -4.33 -0.69 8.23
CA ASP A 346 -4.47 -1.55 7.06
C ASP A 346 -5.28 -2.83 7.32
N LEU A 347 -6.61 -2.68 7.24
CA LEU A 347 -7.55 -3.79 7.40
C LEU A 347 -7.30 -4.90 6.36
N LEU A 348 -7.02 -4.53 5.11
CA LEU A 348 -6.87 -5.48 4.00
C LEU A 348 -5.72 -6.47 4.26
N MET A 349 -4.66 -6.01 4.91
CA MET A 349 -3.52 -6.86 5.31
C MET A 349 -3.69 -7.51 6.68
N SER A 350 -4.42 -6.87 7.60
CA SER A 350 -4.46 -7.30 9.01
C SER A 350 -5.67 -8.15 9.39
N PHE A 351 -6.74 -8.17 8.59
CA PHE A 351 -8.04 -8.71 9.02
C PHE A 351 -7.97 -10.16 9.49
N LYS A 352 -7.29 -11.06 8.76
CA LYS A 352 -7.17 -12.47 9.16
C LYS A 352 -6.42 -12.67 10.47
N GLY A 353 -5.33 -11.92 10.66
CA GLY A 353 -4.55 -11.98 11.89
C GLY A 353 -5.39 -11.57 13.09
N PHE A 354 -6.10 -10.46 12.95
CA PHE A 354 -6.94 -9.86 13.98
C PHE A 354 -8.32 -10.53 14.13
N GLY A 355 -8.73 -11.40 13.21
CA GLY A 355 -10.05 -12.04 13.19
C GLY A 355 -11.17 -11.04 12.89
N LEU A 356 -10.96 -10.20 11.88
CA LEU A 356 -11.85 -9.11 11.44
C LEU A 356 -12.46 -9.40 10.07
N ASP A 357 -12.72 -10.68 9.77
CA ASP A 357 -13.31 -11.12 8.50
C ASP A 357 -14.65 -10.44 8.22
N SER A 358 -15.49 -10.27 9.24
CA SER A 358 -16.77 -9.55 9.13
C SER A 358 -16.59 -8.08 8.74
N GLU A 359 -15.64 -7.39 9.36
CA GLU A 359 -15.35 -5.99 9.09
C GLU A 359 -14.80 -5.81 7.68
N MET A 360 -13.94 -6.73 7.24
CA MET A 360 -13.42 -6.76 5.87
C MET A 360 -14.53 -7.01 4.85
N GLU A 361 -15.46 -7.92 5.13
CA GLU A 361 -16.63 -8.17 4.27
C GLU A 361 -17.55 -6.94 4.18
N ILE A 362 -17.78 -6.24 5.30
CA ILE A 362 -18.57 -5.00 5.33
C ILE A 362 -17.90 -3.91 4.48
N ALA A 363 -16.59 -3.70 4.65
CA ALA A 363 -15.86 -2.70 3.88
C ALA A 363 -15.81 -3.05 2.38
N ALA A 364 -15.59 -4.33 2.03
CA ALA A 364 -15.60 -4.78 0.64
C ALA A 364 -16.98 -4.64 -0.01
N LYS A 365 -18.06 -4.92 0.74
CA LYS A 365 -19.43 -4.71 0.26
C LYS A 365 -19.73 -3.24 0.03
N ASP A 366 -19.35 -2.36 0.95
CA ASP A 366 -19.55 -0.91 0.79
C ASP A 366 -18.77 -0.35 -0.41
N ALA A 367 -17.55 -0.84 -0.65
CA ALA A 367 -16.79 -0.52 -1.85
C ALA A 367 -17.50 -0.98 -3.13
N HIS A 368 -18.06 -2.19 -3.13
CA HIS A 368 -18.84 -2.69 -4.26
C HIS A 368 -20.08 -1.86 -4.55
N ASP A 369 -20.90 -1.63 -3.52
CA ASP A 369 -22.16 -0.87 -3.63
C ASP A 369 -21.91 0.58 -4.09
N PHE A 370 -20.68 1.11 -3.89
CA PHE A 370 -20.28 2.43 -4.37
C PHE A 370 -19.88 2.47 -5.86
N PHE A 371 -19.36 1.38 -6.40
CA PHE A 371 -18.91 1.31 -7.79
C PHE A 371 -20.01 0.88 -8.78
N GLU A 372 -21.05 0.19 -8.30
CA GLU A 372 -22.28 -0.05 -9.06
C GLU A 372 -23.16 1.21 -9.14
#